data_AF-A0A176J0Z4-F1
#
_entry.id   AF-A0A176J0Z4-F1
#
_cell.length_a   1.000
_cell.length_b   1.000
_cell.length_c   1.000
_cell.angle_alpha   90.00
_cell.angle_beta   90.00
_cell.angle_gamma   90.00
#
_symmetry.space_group_name_H-M   'P 1'
#
loop_
_entity.id
_entity.type
_entity.pdbx_description
1 polymer ?
#
loop_
_entity_poly.entity_id
_entity_poly.type
_entity_poly.pdbx_seq_one_letter_code
_entity_poly.pdbx_strand_id
1 'polypeptide(L)'
;MSDMNPQEALALIKKTGTELERSINDTIQIQLNREELLNLVNMAAPFIKRAFDQSQEISEFLSVPLNFPTKRDFVRLANLSIQIEEKLDQIEGYLYQLANQGTTPAPSLPSTETPALIERANRPSLARSRANKEQLKQILMQHALHLNAPSAKETTKK
;
A
#
# COMPACT_ATOMS: atom_id res chain seq x y z
N MET A 1 -60.69 -1.55 29.45
CA MET A 1 -59.32 -1.62 28.91
C MET A 1 -59.09 -3.07 28.58
N SER A 2 -59.25 -3.44 27.32
CA SER A 2 -59.20 -4.83 26.88
C SER A 2 -57.74 -5.24 26.72
N ASP A 3 -57.35 -6.31 27.39
CA ASP A 3 -56.02 -6.90 27.32
C ASP A 3 -55.70 -7.26 25.87
N MET A 4 -54.78 -6.50 25.27
CA MET A 4 -54.35 -6.70 23.89
C MET A 4 -53.57 -8.00 23.82
N ASN A 5 -54.06 -8.96 23.03
CA ASN A 5 -53.42 -10.26 22.84
C ASN A 5 -51.98 -10.06 22.36
N PRO A 6 -50.95 -10.68 22.97
CA PRO A 6 -49.56 -10.50 22.58
C PRO A 6 -49.30 -10.77 21.08
N GLN A 7 -50.11 -11.64 20.45
CA GLN A 7 -50.02 -11.91 19.01
C GLN A 7 -50.50 -10.73 18.14
N GLU A 8 -51.51 -9.97 18.60
CA GLU A 8 -52.02 -8.80 17.89
C GLU A 8 -51.07 -7.61 18.01
N ALA A 9 -50.42 -7.44 19.16
CA ALA A 9 -49.38 -6.41 19.34
C ALA A 9 -48.16 -6.66 18.44
N LEU A 10 -47.71 -7.92 18.33
CA LEU A 10 -46.62 -8.29 17.42
C LEU A 10 -47.01 -8.09 15.95
N ALA A 11 -48.25 -8.41 15.56
CA ALA A 11 -48.74 -8.17 14.21
C ALA A 11 -48.78 -6.67 13.88
N LEU A 12 -49.17 -5.82 14.84
CA LEU A 12 -49.20 -4.37 14.68
C LEU A 12 -47.79 -3.78 14.54
N ILE A 13 -46.83 -4.20 15.36
CA ILE A 13 -45.42 -3.77 15.25
C ILE A 13 -44.80 -4.23 13.93
N LYS A 14 -45.10 -5.45 13.49
CA LYS A 14 -44.59 -5.97 12.22
C LYS A 14 -45.18 -5.17 11.05
N LYS A 15 -46.45 -4.81 11.11
CA LYS A 15 -47.11 -4.01 10.08
C LYS A 15 -46.53 -2.59 10.03
N THR A 16 -46.38 -1.92 11.17
CA THR A 16 -45.80 -0.57 11.21
C THR A 16 -44.31 -0.56 10.85
N GLY A 17 -43.56 -1.60 11.26
CA GLY A 17 -42.16 -1.79 10.87
C GLY A 17 -42.00 -1.97 9.36
N THR A 18 -42.81 -2.83 8.74
CA THR A 18 -42.77 -3.04 7.29
C THR A 18 -43.23 -1.82 6.48
N GLU A 19 -44.21 -1.04 6.99
CA GLU A 19 -44.62 0.22 6.38
C GLU A 19 -43.51 1.29 6.47
N LEU A 20 -42.80 1.36 7.59
CA LEU A 20 -41.65 2.25 7.77
C LEU A 20 -40.48 1.86 6.86
N GLU A 21 -40.13 0.57 6.82
CA GLU A 21 -39.10 0.04 5.92
C GLU A 21 -39.41 0.36 4.46
N ARG A 22 -40.68 0.21 4.05
CA ARG A 22 -41.13 0.56 2.70
C ARG A 22 -40.99 2.04 2.41
N SER A 23 -41.44 2.90 3.32
CA SER A 23 -41.32 4.36 3.18
C SER A 23 -39.86 4.83 3.08
N ILE A 24 -38.98 4.25 3.89
CA ILE A 24 -37.54 4.52 3.83
C ILE A 24 -36.96 4.04 2.50
N ASN A 25 -37.30 2.83 2.07
CA ASN A 25 -36.80 2.27 0.82
C ASN A 25 -37.27 3.10 -0.40
N ASP A 26 -38.53 3.51 -0.42
CA ASP A 26 -39.08 4.37 -1.48
C ASP A 26 -38.37 5.74 -1.48
N THR A 27 -38.10 6.32 -0.30
CA THR A 27 -37.36 7.58 -0.19
C THR A 27 -35.92 7.46 -0.68
N ILE A 28 -35.24 6.36 -0.32
CA ILE A 28 -33.88 6.04 -0.77
C ILE A 28 -33.86 5.87 -2.29
N GLN A 29 -34.81 5.11 -2.85
CA GLN A 29 -34.93 4.92 -4.30
C GLN A 29 -35.18 6.24 -5.03
N ILE A 30 -36.05 7.12 -4.51
CA ILE A 30 -36.31 8.44 -5.10
C ILE A 30 -35.05 9.33 -5.08
N GLN A 31 -34.22 9.25 -4.04
CA GLN A 31 -32.98 10.03 -3.95
C GLN A 31 -31.88 9.47 -4.86
N LEU A 32 -31.72 8.15 -4.92
CA LEU A 32 -30.71 7.48 -5.76
C LEU A 32 -31.06 7.52 -7.25
N ASN A 33 -32.35 7.51 -7.59
CA ASN A 33 -32.80 7.58 -8.99
C ASN A 33 -32.78 9.00 -9.57
N ARG A 34 -32.27 9.99 -8.83
CA ARG A 34 -31.95 11.31 -9.39
C ARG A 34 -30.62 11.18 -10.15
N GLU A 35 -30.72 10.99 -11.45
CA GLU A 35 -29.57 10.94 -12.36
C GLU A 35 -28.63 12.15 -12.18
N GLU A 36 -29.16 13.30 -11.80
CA GLU A 36 -28.39 14.51 -11.46
C GLU A 36 -27.44 14.30 -10.28
N LEU A 37 -27.87 13.60 -9.22
CA LEU A 37 -27.03 13.29 -8.06
C LEU A 37 -25.99 12.22 -8.41
N LEU A 38 -26.37 11.19 -9.17
CA LEU A 38 -25.42 10.19 -9.66
C LEU A 38 -24.35 10.81 -10.55
N ASN A 39 -24.73 11.71 -11.47
CA ASN A 39 -23.80 12.42 -12.33
C ASN A 39 -22.90 13.39 -11.55
N LEU A 40 -23.45 14.10 -10.56
CA LEU A 40 -22.66 14.97 -9.68
C LEU A 40 -21.67 14.18 -8.84
N VAL A 41 -22.10 13.04 -8.27
CA VAL A 41 -21.23 12.14 -7.50
C VAL A 41 -20.17 11.54 -8.41
N ASN A 42 -20.50 11.08 -9.62
CA ASN A 42 -19.53 10.57 -10.57
C ASN A 42 -18.50 11.63 -10.99
N MET A 43 -18.91 12.90 -11.10
CA MET A 43 -18.02 14.01 -11.41
C MET A 43 -17.16 14.44 -10.21
N ALA A 44 -17.69 14.36 -8.98
CA ALA A 44 -17.00 14.71 -7.74
C ALA A 44 -16.11 13.58 -7.20
N ALA A 45 -16.47 12.32 -7.43
CA ALA A 45 -15.73 11.13 -7.01
C ALA A 45 -14.23 11.17 -7.38
N PRO A 46 -13.81 11.52 -8.60
CA PRO A 46 -12.39 11.61 -8.92
C PRO A 46 -11.67 12.74 -8.15
N PHE A 47 -12.38 13.83 -7.82
CA PHE A 47 -11.82 14.92 -7.03
C PHE A 47 -11.65 14.52 -5.56
N ILE A 48 -12.66 13.88 -4.98
CA ILE A 48 -12.62 13.33 -3.61
C ILE A 48 -11.52 12.28 -3.50
N LYS A 49 -11.39 11.40 -4.50
CA LYS A 49 -10.32 10.41 -4.56
C LYS A 49 -8.94 11.08 -4.56
N ARG A 50 -8.72 12.08 -5.41
CA ARG A 50 -7.45 12.84 -5.43
C ARG A 50 -7.14 13.53 -4.10
N ALA A 51 -8.15 14.12 -3.47
CA ALA A 51 -7.97 14.76 -2.16
C ALA A 51 -7.60 13.73 -1.07
N PHE A 52 -8.21 12.55 -1.12
CA PHE A 52 -7.89 11.45 -0.21
C PHE A 52 -6.49 10.89 -0.45
N ASP A 53 -6.10 10.73 -1.72
CA ASP A 53 -4.75 10.29 -2.12
C ASP A 53 -3.69 11.29 -1.62
N GLN A 54 -3.93 12.59 -1.80
CA GLN A 54 -3.05 13.65 -1.29
C GLN A 54 -2.97 13.66 0.24
N SER A 55 -4.11 13.48 0.93
CA SER A 55 -4.12 13.37 2.39
C SER A 55 -3.34 12.15 2.87
N GLN A 56 -3.41 11.03 2.14
CA GLN A 56 -2.62 9.85 2.44
C GLN A 56 -1.13 10.11 2.23
N GLU A 57 -0.74 10.76 1.14
CA GLU A 57 0.66 11.14 0.88
C GLU A 57 1.22 12.07 1.96
N ILE A 58 0.43 13.06 2.41
CA ILE A 58 0.83 13.92 3.53
C ILE A 58 0.98 13.11 4.81
N SER A 59 0.06 12.19 5.09
CA SER A 59 0.15 11.30 6.25
C SER A 59 1.38 10.39 6.19
N GLU A 60 1.80 9.96 5.01
CA GLU A 60 3.03 9.17 4.81
C GLU A 60 4.31 10.04 4.85
N PHE A 61 4.22 11.30 4.48
CA PHE A 61 5.35 12.23 4.59
C PHE A 61 5.58 12.64 6.05
N LEU A 62 4.51 12.90 6.79
CA LEU A 62 4.56 13.28 8.20
C LEU A 62 4.88 12.11 9.13
N SER A 63 4.70 10.87 8.67
CA SER A 63 5.06 9.70 9.46
C SER A 63 6.56 9.53 9.65
N VAL A 64 7.39 10.00 8.71
CA VAL A 64 8.85 9.91 8.80
C VAL A 64 9.39 10.73 9.98
N PRO A 65 9.04 12.02 10.16
CA PRO A 65 9.48 12.79 11.32
C PRO A 65 8.72 12.43 12.61
N LEU A 66 7.45 12.03 12.54
CA LEU A 66 6.62 11.79 13.73
C LEU A 66 6.57 10.31 14.16
N ASN A 67 7.24 9.42 13.43
CA ASN A 67 7.33 7.98 13.66
C ASN A 67 5.97 7.28 13.88
N PHE A 68 4.95 7.70 13.13
CA PHE A 68 3.64 7.06 13.16
C PHE A 68 3.56 5.93 12.13
N PRO A 69 2.95 4.77 12.45
CA PRO A 69 2.83 3.68 11.50
C PRO A 69 1.94 4.07 10.32
N THR A 70 2.41 3.83 9.09
CA THR A 70 1.64 4.13 7.87
C THR A 70 0.91 2.90 7.33
N LYS A 71 -0.08 3.13 6.46
CA LYS A 71 -0.75 2.06 5.70
C LYS A 71 0.24 1.20 4.91
N ARG A 72 1.29 1.80 4.36
CA ARG A 72 2.34 1.09 3.63
C ARG A 72 3.13 0.15 4.53
N ASP A 73 3.41 0.56 5.76
CA ASP A 73 4.12 -0.27 6.73
C ASP A 73 3.28 -1.48 7.15
N PHE A 74 1.96 -1.30 7.32
CA PHE A 74 1.05 -2.40 7.58
C PHE A 74 1.03 -3.42 6.43
N VAL A 75 0.97 -2.95 5.17
CA VAL A 75 1.02 -3.85 3.99
C VAL A 75 2.36 -4.60 3.91
N ARG A 76 3.48 -3.93 4.21
CA ARG A 76 4.80 -4.57 4.25
C ARG A 76 4.88 -5.64 5.34
N LEU A 77 4.33 -5.36 6.52
CA LEU A 77 4.27 -6.33 7.61
C LEU A 77 3.42 -7.54 7.22
N ALA A 78 2.26 -7.33 6.60
CA ALA A 78 1.41 -8.41 6.11
C ALA A 78 2.12 -9.29 5.08
N ASN A 79 2.81 -8.67 4.11
CA ASN A 79 3.59 -9.41 3.11
C ASN A 79 4.75 -10.19 3.73
N LEU A 80 5.39 -9.64 4.76
CA LEU A 80 6.43 -10.35 5.49
C LEU A 80 5.86 -11.55 6.24
N SER A 81 4.67 -11.40 6.86
CA SER A 81 3.96 -12.51 7.51
C SER A 81 3.69 -13.64 6.52
N ILE A 82 3.15 -13.32 5.35
CA ILE A 82 2.87 -14.30 4.28
C ILE A 82 4.16 -15.02 3.86
N GLN A 83 5.26 -14.28 3.65
CA GLN A 83 6.55 -14.89 3.29
C GLN A 83 7.09 -15.82 4.38
N ILE A 84 6.88 -15.47 5.65
CA ILE A 84 7.29 -16.31 6.77
C ILE A 84 6.48 -17.61 6.77
N GLU A 85 5.17 -17.52 6.57
CA GLU A 85 4.28 -18.68 6.46
C GLU A 85 4.72 -19.59 5.31
N GLU A 86 4.93 -19.05 4.10
CA GLU A 86 5.39 -19.83 2.93
C GLU A 86 6.75 -20.50 3.17
N LYS A 87 7.66 -19.83 3.89
CA LYS A 87 8.98 -20.40 4.22
C LYS A 87 8.88 -21.46 5.30
N LEU A 88 7.97 -21.30 6.25
CA LEU A 88 7.70 -22.29 7.29
C LEU A 88 7.12 -23.57 6.65
N ASP A 89 6.15 -23.44 5.74
CA ASP A 89 5.58 -24.56 4.98
C ASP A 89 6.65 -25.32 4.18
N GLN A 90 7.62 -24.61 3.57
CA GLN A 90 8.75 -25.23 2.88
C GLN A 90 9.62 -26.04 3.84
N ILE A 91 9.93 -25.50 5.01
CA ILE A 91 10.73 -26.17 6.03
C ILE A 91 9.98 -27.40 6.56
N GLU A 92 8.69 -27.28 6.84
CA GLU A 92 7.86 -28.42 7.25
C GLU A 92 7.86 -29.49 6.17
N GLY A 93 7.70 -29.12 4.90
CA GLY A 93 7.80 -30.03 3.76
C GLY A 93 9.13 -30.78 3.72
N TYR A 94 10.26 -30.10 3.96
CA TYR A 94 11.57 -30.74 4.04
C TYR A 94 11.71 -31.66 5.26
N LEU A 95 11.17 -31.26 6.42
CA LEU A 95 11.17 -32.09 7.63
C LEU A 95 10.31 -33.34 7.44
N TYR A 96 9.14 -33.24 6.80
CA TYR A 96 8.32 -34.38 6.43
C TYR A 96 9.05 -35.31 5.46
N GLN A 97 9.72 -34.76 4.45
CA GLN A 97 10.52 -35.55 3.51
C GLN A 97 11.68 -36.26 4.23
N LEU A 98 12.38 -35.56 5.12
CA LEU A 98 13.51 -36.12 5.87
C LEU A 98 13.05 -37.18 6.89
N ALA A 99 11.94 -36.94 7.58
CA ALA A 99 11.33 -37.89 8.51
C ALA A 99 10.84 -39.15 7.78
N ASN A 100 10.31 -39.01 6.56
CA ASN A 100 9.86 -40.12 5.74
C ASN A 100 11.02 -40.83 5.00
N GLN A 101 12.16 -40.17 4.81
CA GLN A 101 13.40 -40.75 4.25
C GLN A 101 14.22 -41.57 5.27
N GLY A 102 13.76 -41.68 6.52
CA GLY A 102 14.36 -42.53 7.56
C GLY A 102 14.29 -44.05 7.32
N THR A 103 13.81 -44.51 6.15
CA THR A 103 13.78 -45.93 5.76
C THR A 103 14.47 -46.13 4.39
N THR A 104 15.77 -46.44 4.43
CA THR A 104 16.63 -47.06 3.38
C THR A 104 17.15 -46.18 2.21
N PRO A 105 18.32 -46.55 1.62
CA PRO A 105 19.44 -45.65 1.41
C PRO A 105 19.47 -45.03 0.00
N ALA A 106 20.25 -43.96 -0.11
CA ALA A 106 20.47 -43.15 -1.31
C ALA A 106 20.57 -43.94 -2.63
N PRO A 107 19.98 -43.39 -3.70
CA PRO A 107 20.81 -43.10 -4.87
C PRO A 107 20.55 -41.73 -5.50
N SER A 108 21.65 -41.13 -5.95
CA SER A 108 21.81 -39.94 -6.80
C SER A 108 21.32 -38.59 -6.27
N LEU A 109 22.29 -37.82 -5.76
CA LEU A 109 22.30 -36.37 -5.81
C LEU A 109 21.98 -35.88 -7.24
N PRO A 110 21.00 -34.99 -7.45
CA PRO A 110 21.10 -34.00 -8.50
C PRO A 110 22.17 -32.99 -8.07
N SER A 111 23.29 -33.03 -8.79
CA SER A 111 24.38 -32.07 -8.86
C SER A 111 24.24 -30.79 -8.03
N THR A 112 25.21 -30.63 -7.13
CA THR A 112 25.74 -29.39 -6.57
C THR A 112 25.81 -28.28 -7.62
N GLU A 113 24.74 -27.49 -7.77
CA GLU A 113 24.85 -26.13 -8.29
C GLU A 113 25.22 -25.22 -7.12
N THR A 114 26.52 -24.97 -7.07
CA THR A 114 27.22 -24.11 -6.12
C THR A 114 26.59 -22.69 -6.13
N PRO A 115 26.53 -22.01 -4.98
CA PRO A 115 25.86 -20.72 -4.78
C PRO A 115 26.52 -19.58 -5.57
N ALA A 116 26.11 -19.40 -6.83
CA ALA A 116 26.55 -18.28 -7.68
C ALA A 116 25.45 -17.24 -7.94
N LEU A 117 24.21 -17.48 -7.49
CA LEU A 117 23.07 -16.58 -7.75
C LEU A 117 22.74 -15.61 -6.60
N ILE A 118 23.17 -15.90 -5.37
CA ILE A 118 22.86 -15.05 -4.21
C ILE A 118 23.82 -13.85 -4.09
N GLU A 119 25.07 -13.95 -4.60
CA GLU A 119 26.03 -12.83 -4.53
C GLU A 119 25.77 -11.72 -5.58
N ARG A 120 24.89 -11.96 -6.56
CA ARG A 120 24.63 -11.01 -7.65
C ARG A 120 23.57 -9.95 -7.31
N ALA A 121 22.71 -10.20 -6.30
CA ALA A 121 21.64 -9.28 -5.92
C ALA A 121 22.11 -8.12 -5.01
N ASN A 122 23.20 -8.30 -4.25
CA ASN A 122 23.65 -7.32 -3.23
C ASN A 122 24.80 -6.39 -3.66
N ARG A 123 25.34 -6.52 -4.88
CA ARG A 123 26.48 -5.70 -5.35
C ARG A 123 26.17 -4.34 -6.00
N PRO A 124 24.97 -4.02 -6.57
CA PRO A 124 24.83 -2.76 -7.30
C PRO A 124 24.48 -1.53 -6.44
N SER A 125 24.11 -1.66 -5.17
CA SER A 125 23.63 -0.51 -4.37
C SER A 125 24.77 0.38 -3.83
N LEU A 126 25.87 -0.22 -3.36
CA LEU A 126 26.99 0.54 -2.78
C LEU A 126 27.85 1.23 -3.84
N ALA A 127 28.07 0.60 -4.99
CA ALA A 127 28.81 1.20 -6.10
C ALA A 127 28.03 2.37 -6.74
N ARG A 128 26.72 2.24 -6.92
CA ARG A 128 25.85 3.33 -7.40
C ARG A 128 25.77 4.48 -6.41
N SER A 129 25.72 4.19 -5.11
CA SER A 129 25.70 5.22 -4.06
C SER A 129 27.00 6.04 -4.02
N ARG A 130 28.16 5.40 -4.21
CA ARG A 130 29.45 6.08 -4.33
C ARG A 130 29.55 6.92 -5.62
N ALA A 131 29.12 6.36 -6.76
CA ALA A 131 29.09 7.09 -8.03
C ALA A 131 28.18 8.33 -7.96
N ASN A 132 26.98 8.20 -7.39
CA ASN A 132 26.06 9.34 -7.21
C ASN A 132 26.65 10.40 -6.27
N LYS A 133 27.37 9.99 -5.21
CA LYS A 133 28.04 10.92 -4.29
C LYS A 133 29.21 11.66 -4.96
N GLU A 134 29.95 11.00 -5.85
CA GLU A 134 31.02 11.62 -6.63
C GLU A 134 30.47 12.55 -7.71
N GLN A 135 29.39 12.16 -8.41
CA GLN A 135 28.71 13.03 -9.35
C GLN A 135 28.15 14.28 -8.67
N LEU A 136 27.55 14.14 -7.49
CA LEU A 136 27.05 15.29 -6.72
C LEU A 136 28.20 16.21 -6.28
N LYS A 137 29.34 15.65 -5.86
CA LYS A 137 30.55 16.43 -5.56
C LYS A 137 31.09 17.17 -6.79
N GLN A 138 31.13 16.52 -7.95
CA GLN A 138 31.57 17.16 -9.20
C GLN A 138 30.63 18.28 -9.64
N ILE A 139 29.32 18.09 -9.53
CA ILE A 139 28.33 19.13 -9.84
C ILE A 139 28.49 20.32 -8.89
N LEU A 140 28.64 20.05 -7.58
CA LEU A 140 28.85 21.10 -6.58
C LEU A 140 30.16 21.86 -6.82
N MET A 141 31.22 21.15 -7.21
CA MET A 141 32.53 21.74 -7.52
C MET A 141 32.49 22.54 -8.83
N GLN A 142 31.79 22.08 -9.88
CA GLN A 142 31.55 22.87 -11.09
C GLN A 142 30.78 24.16 -10.77
N HIS A 143 29.76 24.07 -9.93
CA HIS A 143 28.97 25.25 -9.54
C HIS A 143 29.79 26.23 -8.69
N ALA A 144 30.63 25.73 -7.78
CA ALA A 144 31.54 26.55 -6.99
C ALA A 144 32.63 27.23 -7.84
N LEU A 145 33.09 26.58 -8.91
CA LEU A 145 34.02 27.18 -9.88
C LEU A 145 33.35 28.23 -10.77
N HIS A 146 32.07 28.06 -11.11
CA HIS A 146 31.30 29.07 -11.86
C HIS A 146 30.93 30.30 -11.02
N LEU A 147 30.73 30.15 -9.71
CA LEU A 147 30.47 31.28 -8.80
C LEU A 147 31.70 32.15 -8.52
N ASN A 148 32.91 31.69 -8.90
CA ASN A 148 34.17 32.41 -8.67
C ASN A 148 34.85 32.88 -9.97
N ALA A 149 34.14 32.89 -11.10
CA ALA A 149 34.58 33.60 -12.29
C ALA A 149 34.34 35.10 -12.08
N PRO A 150 35.37 35.95 -12.10
CA PRO A 150 35.17 37.39 -11.97
C PRO A 150 34.35 37.89 -13.15
N SER A 151 33.23 38.55 -12.82
CA SER A 151 32.55 39.47 -13.73
C SER A 151 33.53 40.59 -14.08
N ALA A 152 34.24 40.44 -15.19
CA ALA A 152 35.15 41.46 -15.72
C ALA A 152 35.21 41.37 -17.25
N LYS A 153 34.22 41.98 -17.91
CA LYS A 153 34.37 42.75 -19.17
C LYS A 153 33.33 43.86 -19.12
N GLU A 154 33.74 45.04 -18.65
CA GLU A 154 34.13 46.18 -19.47
C GLU A 154 32.93 47.06 -19.85
N THR A 155 32.81 48.14 -19.09
CA THR A 155 32.16 49.38 -19.49
C THR A 155 32.94 50.06 -20.64
N THR A 156 32.21 50.87 -21.40
CA THR A 156 32.64 52.08 -22.13
C THR A 156 32.98 51.96 -23.63
N LYS A 157 32.01 52.31 -24.48
CA LYS A 157 32.21 53.32 -25.54
C LYS A 157 30.86 53.95 -25.93
N LYS A 158 30.67 55.18 -25.48
CA LYS A 158 29.85 56.22 -26.13
C LYS A 158 30.81 57.34 -26.51
#